data_AF-A0A1E5TDM8-F1
#
_entry.id   AF-A0A1E5TDM8-F1
#
_cell.length_a   1.000
_cell.length_b   1.000
_cell.length_c   1.000
_cell.angle_alpha   90.00
_cell.angle_beta   90.00
_cell.angle_gamma   90.00
#
_symmetry.space_group_name_H-M   'P 1'
#
loop_
_entity.id
_entity.type
_entity.pdbx_description
1 polymer ?
#
loop_
_entity_poly.entity_id
_entity_poly.type
_entity_poly.pdbx_seq_one_letter_code
_entity_poly.pdbx_strand_id
1 'polypeptide(L)'
;MSDEKNLSDDLNDMLGDAKEGAKKAADKAEEFADEAADKAKEFAGEAKEAASEFVADAKEVLSDGKNVAIIAHFTFIGWIIALIMNNSDKTELGSFYIRQMLGFLILGLIVSFIPFVNLIGWLLILVLWIMSLVGALSGEKKPAFLLGTQFQEWFKSL
;
A
#
# COMPACT_ATOMS: atom_id res chain seq x y z
N MET A 1 -46.34 24.07 68.53
CA MET A 1 -45.18 23.18 68.22
C MET A 1 -45.52 22.18 67.10
N SER A 2 -46.45 22.47 66.18
CA SER A 2 -46.93 21.49 65.19
C SER A 2 -46.70 21.89 63.73
N ASP A 3 -46.26 23.12 63.45
CA ASP A 3 -46.10 23.62 62.07
C ASP A 3 -44.71 23.34 61.46
N GLU A 4 -43.68 23.05 62.27
CA GLU A 4 -42.34 22.69 61.77
C GLU A 4 -42.27 21.28 61.15
N LYS A 5 -43.24 20.40 61.47
CA LYS A 5 -43.22 18.99 61.06
C LYS A 5 -43.66 18.78 59.60
N ASN A 6 -44.61 19.57 59.10
CA ASN A 6 -45.07 19.49 57.70
C ASN A 6 -44.05 20.07 56.72
N LEU A 7 -43.36 21.15 57.11
CA LEU A 7 -42.38 21.80 56.24
C LEU A 7 -41.14 20.93 56.00
N SER A 8 -40.79 20.09 56.99
CA SER A 8 -39.65 19.19 56.93
C SER A 8 -39.91 17.98 56.03
N ASP A 9 -41.14 17.46 56.04
CA ASP A 9 -41.54 16.32 55.21
C ASP A 9 -41.70 16.74 53.73
N ASP A 10 -42.33 17.89 53.44
CA ASP A 10 -42.41 18.44 52.07
C ASP A 10 -41.02 18.72 51.47
N LEU A 11 -40.08 19.18 52.30
CA LEU A 11 -38.71 19.45 51.86
C LEU A 11 -37.95 18.15 51.51
N ASN A 12 -38.19 17.07 52.26
CA ASN A 12 -37.60 15.76 51.99
C ASN A 12 -38.19 15.12 50.72
N ASP A 13 -39.49 15.29 50.47
CA ASP A 13 -40.15 14.79 49.25
C ASP A 13 -39.63 15.52 48.00
N MET A 14 -39.50 16.85 48.04
CA MET A 14 -38.88 17.62 46.95
C MET A 14 -37.41 17.24 46.71
N LEU A 15 -36.65 16.97 47.78
CA LEU A 15 -35.28 16.49 47.66
C LEU A 15 -35.22 15.07 47.04
N GLY A 16 -36.21 14.23 47.34
CA GLY A 16 -36.40 12.92 46.74
C GLY A 16 -36.63 13.01 45.23
N ASP A 17 -37.61 13.81 44.81
CA ASP A 17 -37.95 14.02 43.40
C ASP A 17 -36.81 14.65 42.60
N ALA A 18 -36.10 15.63 43.20
CA ALA A 18 -34.93 16.24 42.59
C ALA A 18 -33.79 15.23 42.39
N LYS A 19 -33.58 14.34 43.36
CA LYS A 19 -32.56 13.28 43.30
C LYS A 19 -32.92 12.21 42.28
N GLU A 20 -34.20 11.85 42.17
CA GLU A 20 -34.68 10.90 41.16
C GLU A 20 -34.59 11.47 39.74
N GLY A 21 -34.96 12.74 39.55
CA GLY A 21 -34.77 13.44 38.28
C GLY A 21 -33.29 13.53 37.86
N ALA A 22 -32.40 13.82 38.81
CA ALA A 22 -30.96 13.83 38.58
C ALA A 22 -30.42 12.44 38.21
N LYS A 23 -30.87 11.39 38.89
CA LYS A 23 -30.47 10.01 38.59
C LYS A 23 -30.91 9.59 37.18
N LYS A 24 -32.16 9.88 36.81
CA LYS A 24 -32.70 9.54 35.49
C LYS A 24 -32.00 10.29 34.35
N ALA A 25 -31.57 11.53 34.59
CA ALA A 25 -30.78 12.30 33.65
C ALA A 25 -29.36 11.73 33.49
N ALA A 26 -28.74 11.31 34.60
CA ALA A 26 -27.44 10.64 34.58
C ALA A 26 -27.50 9.30 33.85
N ASP A 27 -28.48 8.44 34.16
CA ASP A 27 -28.66 7.13 33.51
C ASP A 27 -28.82 7.29 31.98
N LYS A 28 -29.57 8.30 31.55
CA LYS A 28 -29.76 8.60 30.12
C LYS A 28 -28.49 9.14 29.45
N ALA A 29 -27.70 9.94 30.17
CA ALA A 29 -26.42 10.43 29.66
C ALA A 29 -25.40 9.29 29.53
N GLU A 30 -25.40 8.34 30.46
CA GLU A 30 -24.58 7.12 30.41
C GLU A 30 -24.97 6.23 29.24
N GLU A 31 -26.27 6.00 29.02
CA GLU A 31 -26.78 5.26 27.86
C GLU A 31 -26.36 5.90 26.52
N PHE A 32 -26.46 7.23 26.39
CA PHE A 32 -25.99 7.93 25.20
C PHE A 32 -24.47 7.86 25.02
N ALA A 33 -23.71 7.92 26.12
CA ALA A 33 -22.25 7.81 26.08
C ALA A 33 -21.81 6.41 25.64
N ASP A 34 -22.47 5.37 26.15
CA ASP A 34 -22.22 3.98 25.78
C ASP A 34 -22.57 3.72 24.31
N GLU A 35 -23.73 4.19 23.84
CA GLU A 35 -24.12 4.04 22.43
C GLU A 35 -23.14 4.78 21.49
N ALA A 36 -22.67 5.96 21.88
CA ALA A 36 -21.67 6.69 21.12
C ALA A 36 -20.31 5.98 21.11
N ALA A 37 -19.89 5.41 22.25
CA ALA A 37 -18.65 4.66 22.36
C ALA A 37 -18.69 3.37 21.52
N ASP A 38 -19.82 2.67 21.49
CA ASP A 38 -19.96 1.45 20.71
C ASP A 38 -19.99 1.72 19.20
N LYS A 39 -20.68 2.76 18.74
CA LYS A 39 -20.60 3.21 17.34
C LYS A 39 -19.19 3.61 16.93
N ALA A 40 -18.45 4.27 17.83
CA ALA A 40 -17.06 4.63 17.57
C ALA A 40 -16.16 3.40 17.45
N LYS A 41 -16.38 2.36 18.28
CA LYS A 41 -15.65 1.09 18.18
C LYS A 41 -15.98 0.34 16.90
N GLU A 42 -17.26 0.29 16.53
CA GLU A 42 -17.72 -0.34 15.28
C GLU A 42 -17.06 0.33 14.07
N PHE A 43 -17.15 1.66 13.99
CA PHE A 43 -16.51 2.42 12.90
C PHE A 43 -14.99 2.22 12.86
N ALA A 44 -14.32 2.20 14.02
CA ALA A 44 -12.89 1.92 14.08
C ALA A 44 -12.55 0.49 13.65
N GLY A 45 -13.43 -0.48 13.96
CA GLY A 45 -13.33 -1.85 13.49
C GLY A 45 -13.42 -1.95 11.98
N GLU A 46 -14.47 -1.36 11.38
CA GLU A 46 -14.68 -1.31 9.93
C GLU A 46 -13.52 -0.63 9.21
N ALA A 47 -13.05 0.51 9.71
CA ALA A 47 -11.92 1.23 9.13
C ALA A 47 -10.63 0.41 9.16
N LYS A 48 -10.39 -0.36 10.24
CA LYS A 48 -9.24 -1.25 10.36
C LYS A 48 -9.34 -2.45 9.41
N GLU A 49 -10.52 -3.00 9.25
CA GLU A 49 -10.78 -4.12 8.35
C GLU A 49 -10.54 -3.69 6.89
N ALA A 50 -11.15 -2.60 6.45
CA ALA A 50 -10.95 -2.04 5.10
C ALA A 50 -9.47 -1.70 4.82
N ALA A 51 -8.76 -1.14 5.81
CA ALA A 51 -7.33 -0.87 5.68
C ALA A 51 -6.50 -2.16 5.54
N SER A 52 -6.87 -3.21 6.28
CA SER A 52 -6.15 -4.49 6.24
C SER A 52 -6.39 -5.23 4.91
N GLU A 53 -7.63 -5.21 4.41
CA GLU A 53 -7.99 -5.75 3.10
C GLU A 53 -7.23 -5.02 1.98
N PHE A 54 -7.22 -3.69 1.99
CA PHE A 54 -6.46 -2.90 1.02
C PHE A 54 -4.95 -3.21 1.05
N VAL A 55 -4.35 -3.40 2.24
CA VAL A 55 -2.93 -3.76 2.36
C VAL A 55 -2.67 -5.17 1.83
N ALA A 56 -3.59 -6.11 2.04
CA ALA A 56 -3.49 -7.46 1.49
C ALA A 56 -3.54 -7.44 -0.04
N ASP A 57 -4.53 -6.74 -0.62
CA ASP A 57 -4.68 -6.58 -2.07
C ASP A 57 -3.46 -5.88 -2.68
N ALA A 58 -2.97 -4.80 -2.04
CA ALA A 58 -1.77 -4.11 -2.48
C ALA A 58 -0.56 -5.03 -2.44
N LYS A 59 -0.40 -5.85 -1.40
CA LYS A 59 0.69 -6.83 -1.31
C LYS A 59 0.60 -7.87 -2.43
N GLU A 60 -0.59 -8.39 -2.71
CA GLU A 60 -0.80 -9.35 -3.80
C GLU A 60 -0.38 -8.76 -5.14
N VAL A 61 -0.90 -7.57 -5.49
CA VAL A 61 -0.54 -6.86 -6.72
C VAL A 61 0.96 -6.56 -6.80
N LEU A 62 1.58 -6.13 -5.71
CA LEU A 62 3.01 -5.79 -5.68
C LEU A 62 3.93 -7.04 -5.70
N SER A 63 3.46 -8.19 -5.21
CA SER A 63 4.22 -9.45 -5.23
C SER A 63 4.06 -10.24 -6.53
N ASP A 64 3.09 -9.88 -7.39
CA ASP A 64 2.96 -10.48 -8.71
C ASP A 64 4.20 -10.16 -9.57
N GLY A 65 4.89 -11.22 -9.99
CA GLY A 65 6.09 -11.12 -10.81
C GLY A 65 5.87 -10.38 -12.13
N LYS A 66 4.64 -10.35 -12.65
CA LYS A 66 4.29 -9.54 -13.82
C LYS A 66 4.32 -8.06 -13.49
N ASN A 67 3.76 -7.65 -12.36
CA ASN A 67 3.75 -6.26 -11.92
C ASN A 67 5.16 -5.79 -11.57
N VAL A 68 5.95 -6.60 -10.87
CA VAL A 68 7.37 -6.36 -10.63
C VAL A 68 8.11 -6.13 -11.95
N ALA A 69 7.89 -6.98 -12.95
CA ALA A 69 8.50 -6.86 -14.27
C ALA A 69 8.10 -5.56 -14.99
N ILE A 70 6.82 -5.17 -14.95
CA ILE A 70 6.34 -3.91 -15.56
C ILE A 70 6.94 -2.69 -14.86
N ILE A 71 6.93 -2.67 -13.51
CA ILE A 71 7.48 -1.57 -12.70
C ILE A 71 8.97 -1.36 -13.02
N ALA A 72 9.72 -2.45 -13.25
CA ALA A 72 11.13 -2.39 -13.61
C ALA A 72 11.41 -1.59 -14.91
N HIS A 73 10.43 -1.46 -15.81
CA HIS A 73 10.62 -0.79 -17.11
C HIS A 73 10.38 0.73 -17.06
N PHE A 74 9.64 1.27 -16.08
CA PHE A 74 9.15 2.64 -16.17
C PHE A 74 10.22 3.72 -16.04
N THR A 75 11.01 3.67 -14.96
CA THR A 75 12.06 4.66 -14.70
C THR A 75 13.20 4.01 -13.94
N PHE A 76 14.33 4.69 -13.81
CA PHE A 76 15.40 4.24 -12.93
C PHE A 76 14.91 4.03 -11.48
N ILE A 77 14.03 4.92 -10.99
CA ILE A 77 13.39 4.77 -9.67
C ILE A 77 12.48 3.53 -9.65
N GLY A 78 11.68 3.32 -10.70
CA GLY A 78 10.83 2.13 -10.85
C GLY A 78 11.65 0.84 -10.84
N TRP A 79 12.82 0.83 -11.47
CA TRP A 79 13.75 -0.31 -11.42
C TRP A 79 14.27 -0.59 -10.00
N ILE A 80 14.64 0.44 -9.22
CA ILE A 80 15.03 0.27 -7.81
C ILE A 80 13.88 -0.31 -6.99
N ILE A 81 12.66 0.23 -7.17
CA ILE A 81 11.46 -0.24 -6.48
C ILE A 81 11.21 -1.72 -6.82
N ALA A 82 11.24 -2.10 -8.09
CA ALA A 82 11.08 -3.49 -8.52
C ALA A 82 12.15 -4.41 -7.92
N LEU A 83 13.40 -3.95 -7.82
CA LEU A 83 14.48 -4.70 -7.18
C LEU A 83 14.19 -4.97 -5.69
N ILE A 84 13.69 -3.97 -4.97
CA ILE A 84 13.31 -4.12 -3.55
C ILE A 84 12.11 -5.07 -3.43
N MET A 85 11.07 -4.88 -4.23
CA MET A 85 9.87 -5.72 -4.24
C MET A 85 10.21 -7.19 -4.49
N ASN A 86 11.01 -7.45 -5.52
CA ASN A 86 11.43 -8.80 -5.86
C ASN A 86 12.39 -9.40 -4.84
N ASN A 87 13.16 -8.61 -4.08
CA ASN A 87 14.00 -9.17 -3.02
C ASN A 87 13.19 -9.67 -1.82
N SER A 88 12.04 -9.05 -1.53
CA SER A 88 11.11 -9.49 -0.49
C SER A 88 10.36 -10.75 -0.91
N ASP A 89 9.76 -10.73 -2.10
CA ASP A 89 8.99 -11.85 -2.67
C ASP A 89 9.56 -12.20 -4.05
N LYS A 90 10.61 -13.04 -4.08
CA LYS A 90 11.33 -13.38 -5.31
C LYS A 90 10.45 -14.12 -6.30
N THR A 91 10.30 -13.54 -7.49
CA THR A 91 9.66 -14.19 -8.63
C THR A 91 10.65 -14.36 -9.76
N GLU A 92 10.50 -15.44 -10.55
CA GLU A 92 11.41 -15.65 -11.66
C GLU A 92 11.22 -14.62 -12.79
N LEU A 93 9.99 -14.17 -13.01
CA LEU A 93 9.65 -13.16 -14.03
C LEU A 93 10.18 -11.77 -13.63
N GLY A 94 9.97 -11.38 -12.36
CA GLY A 94 10.50 -10.14 -11.81
C GLY A 94 12.03 -10.11 -11.87
N SER A 95 12.69 -11.16 -11.36
CA SER A 95 14.15 -11.29 -11.39
C SER A 95 14.70 -11.17 -12.82
N PHE A 96 14.06 -11.84 -13.78
CA PHE A 96 14.45 -11.81 -15.19
C PHE A 96 14.44 -10.39 -15.76
N TYR A 97 13.34 -9.66 -15.59
CA TYR A 97 13.20 -8.32 -16.13
C TYR A 97 13.99 -7.26 -15.38
N ILE A 98 14.24 -7.44 -14.07
CA ILE A 98 15.17 -6.60 -13.31
C ILE A 98 16.58 -6.68 -13.87
N ARG A 99 17.08 -7.89 -14.15
CA ARG A 99 18.40 -8.11 -14.77
C ARG A 99 18.46 -7.55 -16.18
N GLN A 100 17.40 -7.78 -16.96
CA GLN A 100 17.28 -7.29 -18.34
C GLN A 100 17.34 -5.75 -18.40
N MET A 101 16.58 -5.09 -17.53
CA MET A 101 16.55 -3.62 -17.44
C MET A 101 17.87 -3.04 -16.92
N LEU A 102 18.55 -3.71 -15.98
CA LEU A 102 19.89 -3.30 -15.56
C LEU A 102 20.88 -3.34 -16.73
N GLY A 103 20.80 -4.37 -17.57
CA GLY A 103 21.60 -4.46 -18.79
C GLY A 103 21.36 -3.30 -19.75
N PHE A 104 20.10 -2.91 -19.96
CA PHE A 104 19.76 -1.74 -20.78
C PHE A 104 20.24 -0.42 -20.18
N LEU A 105 20.15 -0.24 -18.86
CA LEU A 105 20.65 0.96 -18.17
C LEU A 105 22.15 1.12 -18.36
N ILE A 106 22.93 0.04 -18.18
CA ILE A 106 24.38 0.04 -18.37
C ILE A 106 24.73 0.28 -19.84
N LEU A 107 24.02 -0.36 -20.76
CA LEU A 107 24.26 -0.20 -22.19
C LEU A 107 23.93 1.23 -22.67
N GLY A 108 22.83 1.82 -22.18
CA GLY A 108 22.49 3.22 -22.43
C GLY A 108 23.53 4.19 -21.87
N LEU A 109 24.06 3.92 -20.67
CA LEU A 109 25.15 4.69 -20.10
C LEU A 109 26.40 4.64 -21.00
N ILE A 110 26.82 3.46 -21.45
CA ILE A 110 27.99 3.31 -22.34
C ILE A 110 27.77 4.05 -23.67
N VAL A 111 26.60 3.89 -24.30
CA VAL A 111 26.26 4.57 -25.57
C VAL A 111 26.28 6.09 -25.42
N SER A 112 25.87 6.63 -24.27
CA SER A 112 25.82 8.08 -24.04
C SER A 112 27.20 8.75 -24.08
N PHE A 113 28.29 8.01 -23.83
CA PHE A 113 29.66 8.51 -23.92
C PHE A 113 30.23 8.47 -25.36
N ILE A 114 29.52 7.90 -26.34
CA ILE A 114 29.99 7.75 -27.72
C ILE A 114 29.25 8.76 -28.64
N PRO A 115 29.81 9.96 -28.89
CA PRO A 115 29.07 11.06 -29.53
C PRO A 115 28.59 10.76 -30.96
N PHE A 116 29.31 9.91 -31.71
CA PHE A 116 28.99 9.60 -33.11
C PHE A 116 27.97 8.47 -33.29
N VAL A 117 27.74 7.65 -32.27
CA VAL A 117 26.82 6.48 -32.33
C VAL A 117 25.56 6.71 -31.47
N ASN A 118 25.57 7.78 -30.67
CA ASN A 118 24.57 8.09 -29.65
C ASN A 118 23.12 7.94 -30.17
N LEU A 119 22.76 8.60 -31.27
CA LEU A 119 21.38 8.59 -31.79
C LEU A 119 20.92 7.18 -32.21
N ILE A 120 21.75 6.45 -32.97
CA ILE A 120 21.42 5.10 -33.45
C ILE A 120 21.37 4.11 -32.28
N GLY A 121 22.31 4.23 -31.35
CA GLY A 121 22.36 3.39 -30.15
C GLY A 121 21.11 3.56 -29.27
N TRP A 122 20.68 4.80 -29.01
CA TRP A 122 19.45 5.07 -28.26
C TRP A 122 18.20 4.55 -28.97
N LEU A 123 18.11 4.67 -30.30
CA LEU A 123 16.99 4.09 -31.06
C LEU A 123 16.95 2.56 -30.93
N LEU A 124 18.10 1.89 -31.03
CA LEU A 124 18.19 0.43 -30.86
C LEU A 124 17.79 0.01 -29.44
N ILE A 125 18.28 0.73 -28.42
CA ILE A 125 17.91 0.48 -27.02
C ILE A 125 16.41 0.66 -26.82
N LEU A 126 15.82 1.72 -27.40
CA LEU A 126 14.39 1.98 -27.29
C LEU A 126 13.57 0.84 -27.91
N VAL A 127 13.97 0.33 -29.07
CA VAL A 127 13.32 -0.84 -29.71
C VAL A 127 13.45 -2.09 -28.83
N LEU A 128 14.63 -2.36 -28.29
CA LEU A 128 14.85 -3.50 -27.39
C LEU A 128 14.05 -3.36 -26.08
N TRP A 129 13.92 -2.13 -25.56
CA TRP A 129 13.12 -1.81 -24.38
C TRP A 129 11.63 -2.04 -24.64
N ILE A 130 11.10 -1.61 -25.78
CA ILE A 130 9.69 -1.85 -26.17
C ILE A 130 9.43 -3.36 -26.27
N MET A 131 10.30 -4.12 -26.94
CA MET A 131 10.13 -5.58 -27.05
C MET A 131 10.20 -6.28 -25.68
N SER A 132 11.09 -5.81 -24.80
CA SER A 132 11.20 -6.29 -23.42
C SER A 132 9.90 -6.03 -22.64
N LEU A 133 9.36 -4.80 -22.74
CA LEU A 133 8.11 -4.42 -22.08
C LEU A 133 6.93 -5.28 -22.57
N VAL A 134 6.83 -5.54 -23.88
CA VAL A 134 5.80 -6.42 -24.43
C VAL A 134 5.91 -7.82 -23.85
N GLY A 135 7.12 -8.37 -23.72
CA GLY A 135 7.32 -9.67 -23.07
C GLY A 135 6.87 -9.66 -21.60
N ALA A 136 7.17 -8.58 -20.86
CA ALA A 136 6.74 -8.44 -19.47
C ALA A 136 5.21 -8.41 -19.35
N LEU A 137 4.52 -7.67 -20.22
CA LEU A 137 3.05 -7.64 -20.29
C LEU A 137 2.45 -9.02 -20.60
N SER A 138 3.09 -9.77 -21.51
CA SER A 138 2.70 -11.15 -21.82
C SER A 138 2.99 -12.13 -20.67
N GLY A 139 3.83 -11.78 -19.70
CA GLY A 139 4.26 -12.68 -18.63
C GLY A 139 5.30 -13.73 -19.07
N GLU A 140 5.89 -13.56 -20.26
CA GLU A 140 6.85 -14.49 -20.85
C GLU A 140 8.27 -13.93 -20.69
N LYS A 141 9.23 -14.78 -20.32
CA LYS A 141 10.64 -14.37 -20.22
C LYS A 141 11.25 -14.28 -21.63
N LYS A 142 11.13 -13.12 -22.27
CA LYS A 142 11.74 -12.86 -23.57
C LYS A 142 13.05 -12.10 -23.42
N PRO A 143 14.22 -12.75 -23.61
CA PRO A 143 15.49 -12.03 -23.57
C PRO A 143 15.55 -11.08 -24.75
N ALA A 144 16.08 -9.88 -24.52
CA ALA A 144 16.27 -8.97 -25.64
C ALA A 144 17.26 -9.56 -26.65
N PHE A 145 17.02 -9.24 -27.91
CA PHE A 145 17.85 -9.67 -29.02
C PHE A 145 19.32 -9.32 -28.79
N LEU A 146 20.23 -10.24 -29.15
CA LEU A 146 21.69 -10.19 -29.01
C LEU A 146 22.26 -10.28 -27.59
N LEU A 147 21.72 -9.55 -26.62
CA LEU A 147 22.36 -9.34 -25.30
C LEU A 147 21.55 -9.83 -24.10
N GLY A 148 20.30 -10.24 -24.30
CA GLY A 148 19.43 -10.63 -23.19
C GLY A 148 19.98 -11.81 -22.38
N THR A 149 20.53 -12.83 -23.03
CA THR A 149 21.13 -13.99 -22.33
C THR A 149 22.34 -13.58 -21.48
N GLN A 150 23.18 -12.69 -22.00
CA GLN A 150 24.36 -12.17 -21.32
C GLN A 150 23.95 -11.36 -20.08
N PHE A 151 22.90 -10.55 -20.17
CA PHE A 151 22.37 -9.85 -19.00
C PHE A 151 21.92 -10.80 -17.91
N GLN A 152 21.25 -11.91 -18.28
CA GLN A 152 20.83 -12.92 -17.30
C GLN A 152 22.03 -13.59 -16.62
N GLU A 153 23.11 -13.85 -17.35
CA GLU A 153 24.34 -14.45 -16.80
C GLU A 153 25.13 -13.48 -15.93
N TRP A 154 25.37 -12.26 -16.40
CA TRP A 154 26.13 -11.23 -15.69
C TRP A 154 25.46 -10.82 -14.38
N PHE A 155 24.13 -10.74 -14.38
CA PHE A 155 23.35 -10.28 -13.24
C PHE A 155 22.61 -11.39 -12.50
N LYS A 156 23.03 -12.66 -12.67
CA LYS A 156 22.38 -13.85 -12.07
C LYS A 156 22.23 -13.82 -10.55
N SER A 157 23.03 -12.99 -9.86
CA SER A 157 22.99 -12.84 -8.39
C SER A 157 21.88 -11.92 -7.88
N LEU A 158 21.27 -11.11 -8.75
CA LEU A 158 20.11 -10.27 -8.44
C LEU A 158 18.83 -11.14 -8.47
#